data_AF-A0A015M450-F1
#
_entry.id   AF-A0A015M450-F1
#
_cell.length_a   1.000
_cell.length_b   1.000
_cell.length_c   1.000
_cell.angle_alpha   90.00
_cell.angle_beta   90.00
_cell.angle_gamma   90.00
#
_symmetry.space_group_name_H-M   'P 1'
#
loop_
_entity.id
_entity.type
_entity.pdbx_description
1 polymer ?
#
loop_
_entity_poly.entity_id
_entity_poly.type
_entity_poly.pdbx_seq_one_letter_code
_entity_poly.pdbx_strand_id
1 'polypeptide(L)'
;MRYFNGCVFTAGLRKKNDDPNTPTNEELRYIQVEGLIQHLLNNHDLCWKEVCWYKENEELQLQTPTLQSFTEMEIEGFWKMLLTIFKLPIQQSLVTCYRTAYNEAFNRKIL
;
A
#
# COMPACT_ATOMS: atom_id res chain seq x y z
N MET A 1 -4.34 -0.85 -6.23
CA MET A 1 -5.15 -1.36 -5.11
C MET A 1 -4.49 -2.51 -4.34
N ARG A 2 -3.88 -3.53 -4.97
CA ARG A 2 -3.26 -4.67 -4.25
C ARG A 2 -2.16 -4.28 -3.25
N TYR A 3 -1.20 -3.42 -3.65
CA TYR A 3 -0.13 -2.94 -2.75
C TYR A 3 -0.68 -2.23 -1.50
N PHE A 4 -1.51 -1.21 -1.68
CA PHE A 4 -2.11 -0.44 -0.57
C PHE A 4 -2.90 -1.32 0.40
N ASN A 5 -3.72 -2.23 -0.13
CA ASN A 5 -4.50 -3.16 0.69
C ASN A 5 -3.60 -4.18 1.38
N GLY A 6 -2.52 -4.62 0.72
CA GLY A 6 -1.49 -5.47 1.30
C GLY A 6 -0.80 -4.81 2.50
N CYS A 7 -0.45 -3.52 2.39
CA CYS A 7 0.07 -2.76 3.53
C CYS A 7 -0.94 -2.69 4.69
N VAL A 8 -2.21 -2.35 4.41
CA VAL A 8 -3.24 -2.28 5.47
C VAL A 8 -3.42 -3.64 6.16
N PHE A 9 -3.49 -4.72 5.40
CA PHE A 9 -3.67 -6.06 5.93
C PHE A 9 -2.47 -6.50 6.78
N THR A 10 -1.25 -6.27 6.29
CA THR A 10 -0.01 -6.57 7.01
C THR A 10 0.07 -5.79 8.32
N ALA A 11 -0.24 -4.49 8.30
CA ALA A 11 -0.28 -3.67 9.52
C ALA A 11 -1.34 -4.17 10.51
N GLY A 12 -2.52 -4.58 10.02
CA GLY A 12 -3.58 -5.17 10.84
C GLY A 12 -3.17 -6.51 11.48
N LEU A 13 -2.43 -7.36 10.76
CA LEU A 13 -1.87 -8.60 11.29
C LEU A 13 -0.82 -8.33 12.36
N ARG A 14 0.11 -7.40 12.12
CA ARG A 14 1.12 -7.00 13.10
C ARG A 14 0.47 -6.52 14.40
N LYS A 15 -0.55 -5.66 14.28
CA LYS A 15 -1.32 -5.16 15.42
C LYS A 15 -2.03 -6.28 16.18
N LYS A 16 -2.59 -7.27 15.48
CA LYS A 16 -3.26 -8.42 16.11
C LYS A 16 -2.28 -9.31 16.89
N ASN A 17 -1.03 -9.37 16.45
CA ASN A 17 0.01 -10.22 17.04
C ASN A 17 0.88 -9.49 18.07
N ASP A 18 0.50 -8.27 18.47
CA ASP A 18 1.30 -7.40 19.35
C ASP A 18 2.76 -7.23 18.87
N ASP A 19 2.96 -7.21 17.55
CA ASP A 19 4.28 -7.06 16.94
C ASP A 19 4.84 -5.65 17.25
N PRO A 20 6.07 -5.54 17.79
CA PRO A 20 6.69 -4.25 18.09
C PRO A 20 6.89 -3.37 16.85
N ASN A 21 6.88 -3.95 15.64
CA ASN A 21 6.99 -3.26 14.36
C ASN A 21 5.61 -2.89 13.77
N THR A 22 4.57 -2.87 14.58
CA THR A 22 3.24 -2.39 14.17
C THR A 22 3.33 -0.90 13.84
N PRO A 23 3.07 -0.49 12.59
CA PRO A 23 3.18 0.91 12.20
C PRO A 23 2.01 1.72 12.76
N THR A 24 2.29 2.97 13.07
CA THR A 24 1.28 4.02 13.23
C THR A 24 0.55 4.29 11.91
N ASN A 25 -0.55 5.03 11.97
CA ASN A 25 -1.27 5.44 10.76
C ASN A 25 -0.41 6.33 9.85
N GLU A 26 0.50 7.13 10.43
CA GLU A 26 1.40 8.00 9.68
C GLU A 26 2.48 7.19 8.95
N GLU A 27 3.11 6.24 9.64
CA GLU A 27 4.08 5.32 9.05
C GLU A 27 3.44 4.44 7.97
N LEU A 28 2.21 3.95 8.20
CA LEU A 28 1.46 3.20 7.19
C LEU A 28 1.22 4.03 5.93
N ARG A 29 0.82 5.30 6.08
CA ARG A 29 0.65 6.23 4.94
C ARG A 29 1.96 6.48 4.21
N TYR A 30 3.04 6.71 4.97
CA TYR A 30 4.38 6.89 4.42
C TYR A 30 4.79 5.69 3.56
N ILE A 31 4.65 4.46 4.08
CA ILE A 31 5.02 3.23 3.37
C ILE A 31 4.11 2.96 2.17
N GLN A 32 2.84 3.32 2.28
CA GLN A 32 1.89 3.21 1.18
C GLN A 32 2.24 4.12 -0.01
N VAL A 33 2.77 5.31 0.25
CA VAL A 33 3.12 6.29 -0.78
C VAL A 33 4.58 6.17 -1.18
N GLU A 34 5.52 6.45 -0.27
CA GLU A 34 6.95 6.39 -0.54
C GLU A 34 7.43 4.99 -0.88
N GLY A 35 6.93 3.98 -0.15
CA GLY A 35 7.31 2.59 -0.44
C GLY A 35 6.88 2.17 -1.86
N LEU A 36 5.74 2.66 -2.35
CA LEU A 36 5.32 2.38 -3.74
C LEU A 36 6.19 3.12 -4.75
N ILE A 37 6.51 4.40 -4.51
CA ILE A 37 7.39 5.17 -5.40
C ILE A 37 8.75 4.48 -5.51
N GLN A 38 9.37 4.17 -4.36
CA GLN A 38 10.66 3.48 -4.32
C GLN A 38 10.57 2.12 -5.01
N HIS A 39 9.54 1.33 -4.70
CA HIS A 39 9.33 0.03 -5.35
C HIS A 39 9.30 0.14 -6.87
N LEU A 40 8.54 1.12 -7.41
CA LEU A 40 8.44 1.33 -8.86
C LEU A 40 9.72 1.92 -9.48
N LEU A 41 10.60 2.52 -8.68
CA LEU A 41 11.96 2.92 -9.07
C LEU A 41 12.97 1.77 -8.94
N ASN A 42 12.49 0.55 -8.64
CA ASN A 42 13.30 -0.63 -8.36
C ASN A 42 14.19 -0.50 -7.10
N ASN A 43 13.78 0.34 -6.15
CA ASN A 43 14.34 0.42 -4.82
C ASN A 43 13.38 -0.22 -3.80
N HIS A 44 13.76 -1.36 -3.23
CA HIS A 44 12.90 -2.14 -2.35
C HIS A 44 13.17 -1.92 -0.87
N ASP A 45 14.02 -0.96 -0.49
CA ASP A 45 14.45 -0.77 0.91
C ASP A 45 13.30 -0.48 1.87
N LEU A 46 12.32 0.31 1.43
CA LEU A 46 11.12 0.65 2.21
C LEU A 46 10.01 -0.41 2.12
N CYS A 47 10.18 -1.44 1.29
CA CYS A 47 9.16 -2.46 1.12
C CYS A 47 9.13 -3.43 2.29
N TRP A 48 7.91 -3.79 2.73
CA TRP A 48 7.71 -4.93 3.60
C TRP A 48 7.80 -6.24 2.83
N LYS A 49 8.42 -7.25 3.44
CA LYS A 49 8.55 -8.60 2.87
C LYS A 49 7.20 -9.21 2.51
N GLU A 50 6.17 -8.94 3.32
CA GLU A 50 4.82 -9.48 3.10
C GLU A 50 4.10 -8.87 1.88
N VAL A 51 4.62 -7.74 1.38
CA VAL A 51 4.00 -6.98 0.28
C VAL A 51 4.85 -6.98 -0.98
N CYS A 52 6.19 -7.03 -0.85
CA CYS A 52 7.12 -7.01 -1.95
C CYS A 52 7.80 -8.37 -2.14
N TRP A 53 7.49 -9.02 -3.26
CA TRP A 53 8.06 -10.32 -3.63
C TRP A 53 9.57 -10.26 -3.90
N TYR A 54 10.12 -9.08 -4.21
CA TYR A 54 11.55 -8.91 -4.45
C TYR A 54 12.39 -9.18 -3.19
N LYS A 55 11.87 -8.83 -2.00
CA LYS A 55 12.56 -9.07 -0.72
C LYS A 55 12.75 -10.55 -0.40
N GLU A 56 11.95 -11.44 -1.02
CA GLU A 56 12.06 -12.89 -0.84
C GLU A 56 12.71 -13.59 -2.03
N ASN A 57 12.84 -12.92 -3.18
CA ASN A 57 13.49 -13.45 -4.39
C ASN A 57 14.18 -12.34 -5.18
N GLU A 58 15.50 -12.21 -5.00
CA GLU A 58 16.32 -11.19 -5.66
C GLU A 58 16.47 -11.40 -7.18
N GLU A 59 16.15 -12.60 -7.68
CA GLU A 59 16.17 -12.94 -9.10
C GLU A 59 14.97 -12.40 -9.88
N LEU A 60 13.89 -12.01 -9.18
CA LEU A 60 12.71 -11.45 -9.84
C LEU A 60 13.03 -10.06 -10.38
N GLN A 61 12.58 -9.76 -11.60
CA GLN A 61 12.68 -8.42 -12.15
C GLN A 61 11.34 -7.69 -12.05
N LEU A 62 11.40 -6.41 -11.67
CA LEU A 62 10.23 -5.55 -11.66
C LEU A 62 9.67 -5.41 -13.08
N GLN A 63 8.43 -5.86 -13.27
CA GLN A 63 7.75 -5.80 -14.55
C GLN A 63 7.20 -4.39 -14.81
N THR A 64 7.09 -4.03 -16.09
CA THR A 64 6.44 -2.77 -16.49
C THR A 64 4.94 -2.77 -16.13
N PRO A 65 4.36 -1.61 -15.74
CA PRO A 65 4.96 -0.28 -15.74
C PRO A 65 5.84 0.01 -14.51
N THR A 66 7.00 0.64 -14.74
CA THR A 66 7.93 1.12 -13.71
C THR A 66 8.09 2.64 -13.79
N LEU A 67 8.67 3.28 -12.77
CA LEU A 67 8.98 4.71 -12.78
C LEU A 67 10.40 5.01 -13.28
N GLN A 68 11.21 3.99 -13.59
CA GLN A 68 12.63 4.15 -13.91
C GLN A 68 12.91 4.95 -15.19
N SER A 69 11.93 5.02 -16.12
CA SER A 69 12.05 5.77 -17.37
C SER A 69 11.42 7.17 -17.33
N PHE A 70 10.88 7.60 -16.19
CA PHE A 70 10.18 8.87 -16.04
C PHE A 70 11.08 9.95 -15.46
N THR A 71 10.76 11.20 -15.77
CA THR A 71 11.45 12.37 -15.21
C THR A 71 11.05 12.61 -13.75
N GLU A 72 11.89 13.31 -12.99
CA GLU A 72 11.59 13.70 -11.60
C GLU A 72 10.26 14.46 -11.49
N MET A 73 9.94 15.31 -12.47
CA MET A 73 8.70 16.09 -12.51
C MET A 73 7.47 15.20 -12.67
N GLU A 74 7.55 14.16 -13.50
CA GLU A 74 6.47 13.18 -13.68
C GLU A 74 6.29 12.33 -12.43
N ILE A 75 7.40 11.91 -11.81
CA ILE A 75 7.39 11.17 -10.54
C ILE A 75 6.78 12.02 -9.43
N GLU A 76 7.13 13.31 -9.32
CA GLU A 76 6.54 14.23 -8.35
C GLU A 76 5.04 14.42 -8.61
N GLY A 77 4.63 14.51 -9.88
CA GLY A 77 3.22 14.55 -10.26
C GLY A 77 2.45 13.30 -9.81
N PHE A 78 3.04 12.13 -10.02
CA PHE A 78 2.48 10.86 -9.56
C PHE A 78 2.42 10.78 -8.03
N TRP A 79 3.47 11.23 -7.34
CA TRP A 79 3.50 11.31 -5.88
C TRP A 79 2.38 12.22 -5.32
N LYS A 80 2.19 13.41 -5.89
CA LYS A 80 1.09 14.33 -5.51
C LYS A 80 -0.28 13.69 -5.75
N MET A 81 -0.43 12.95 -6.84
CA MET A 81 -1.65 12.19 -7.14
C MET A 81 -1.93 11.15 -6.06
N LEU A 82 -0.91 10.34 -5.68
CA LEU A 82 -1.05 9.35 -4.60
C LEU A 82 -1.45 10.01 -3.28
N LEU A 83 -0.77 11.09 -2.87
CA LEU A 83 -1.13 11.81 -1.67
C LEU A 83 -2.57 12.31 -1.66
N THR A 84 -3.09 12.72 -2.82
CA THR A 84 -4.47 13.21 -2.95
C THR A 84 -5.48 12.06 -2.82
N ILE A 85 -5.24 10.95 -3.50
CA ILE A 85 -6.13 9.77 -3.48
C ILE A 85 -6.17 9.15 -2.07
N PHE A 86 -5.03 9.05 -1.41
CA PHE A 86 -4.92 8.39 -0.10
C PHE A 86 -5.11 9.36 1.08
N LYS A 87 -5.44 10.63 0.83
CA LYS A 87 -5.78 11.63 1.87
C LYS A 87 -7.14 11.38 2.56
N LEU A 88 -7.89 10.34 2.19
CA LEU A 88 -9.21 10.03 2.76
C LEU A 88 -9.22 10.05 4.31
N PRO A 89 -10.34 10.51 4.91
CA PRO A 89 -10.33 11.35 6.10
C PRO A 89 -10.02 10.55 7.35
N ILE A 90 -9.22 11.15 8.22
CA ILE A 90 -8.77 10.63 9.53
C ILE A 90 -9.93 10.14 10.42
N GLN A 91 -11.19 10.53 10.14
CA GLN A 91 -12.37 10.20 10.93
C GLN A 91 -13.42 9.30 10.26
N GLN A 92 -13.34 9.01 8.96
CA GLN A 92 -14.17 7.98 8.34
C GLN A 92 -13.38 6.67 8.24
N SER A 93 -13.08 6.15 9.44
CA SER A 93 -13.01 4.72 9.72
C SER A 93 -12.56 3.84 8.54
N LEU A 94 -11.25 3.64 8.44
CA LEU A 94 -10.69 2.49 7.71
C LEU A 94 -11.48 1.20 7.99
N VAL A 95 -12.02 1.07 9.20
CA VAL A 95 -12.91 -0.02 9.63
C VAL A 95 -14.29 0.00 8.94
N THR A 96 -14.97 1.14 8.77
CA THR A 96 -16.36 1.16 8.29
C THR A 96 -16.43 1.10 6.77
N CYS A 97 -15.54 1.76 6.02
CA CYS A 97 -15.52 1.60 4.55
C CYS A 97 -15.16 0.15 4.14
N TYR A 98 -14.19 -0.48 4.81
CA TYR A 98 -13.87 -1.89 4.57
C TYR A 98 -14.99 -2.83 5.00
N ARG A 99 -15.58 -2.64 6.19
CA ARG A 99 -16.69 -3.50 6.65
C ARG A 99 -17.93 -3.35 5.80
N THR A 100 -18.29 -2.15 5.36
CA THR A 100 -19.46 -1.95 4.49
C THR A 100 -19.22 -2.55 3.12
N ALA A 101 -18.06 -2.31 2.48
CA ALA A 101 -17.78 -2.85 1.15
C ALA A 101 -17.67 -4.39 1.14
N TYR A 102 -17.03 -4.98 2.16
CA TYR A 102 -16.97 -6.45 2.29
C TYR A 102 -18.32 -7.05 2.68
N ASN A 103 -19.06 -6.46 3.62
CA ASN A 103 -20.40 -6.95 3.96
C ASN A 103 -21.37 -6.80 2.78
N GLU A 104 -21.31 -5.73 1.99
CA GLU A 104 -22.13 -5.60 0.80
C GLU A 104 -21.73 -6.63 -0.27
N ALA A 105 -20.44 -6.81 -0.53
CA ALA A 105 -19.98 -7.80 -1.51
C ALA A 105 -20.30 -9.24 -1.07
N PHE A 106 -20.23 -9.54 0.23
CA PHE A 106 -20.52 -10.85 0.79
C PHE A 106 -22.02 -11.13 0.95
N ASN A 107 -22.83 -10.12 1.29
CA ASN A 107 -24.29 -10.27 1.48
C ASN A 107 -25.13 -9.96 0.24
N ARG A 108 -24.54 -9.45 -0.85
CA ARG A 108 -25.20 -9.46 -2.16
C ARG A 108 -25.35 -10.92 -2.60
N LYS A 109 -26.49 -11.52 -2.27
CA LYS A 109 -26.97 -12.70 -2.98
C LYS A 109 -26.99 -12.35 -4.46
N ILE A 110 -26.18 -13.06 -5.23
CA ILE A 110 -26.32 -13.09 -6.69
C ILE A 110 -27.71 -13.72 -6.93
N LEU A 111 -28.68 -12.87 -7.26
CA LEU A 111 -29.98 -13.27 -7.81
C LEU A 111 -29.85 -13.36 -9.32
#